data_AF-A0A2K5XI58-F1
#
_entry.id   AF-A0A2K5XI58-F1
#
_cell.length_a   1.000
_cell.length_b   1.000
_cell.length_c   1.000
_cell.angle_alpha   90.00
_cell.angle_beta   90.00
_cell.angle_gamma   90.00
#
_symmetry.space_group_name_H-M   'P 1'
#
loop_
_entity.id
_entity.type
_entity.pdbx_description
1 polymer ?
#
loop_
_entity_poly.entity_id
_entity_poly.type
_entity_poly.pdbx_seq_one_letter_code
_entity_poly.pdbx_strand_id
1 'polypeptide(L)'
;TLVPSSGSFSLQLCHDRGYLVTQDELDQTLEEFKAQFGDKPSEGRPRRTDLTVLVAHNDDPTDQMFVFFPGEQRAESLSVTQLVPEHVVMTKEEVTELLARYKLRENQLPRIQAGDPVARYFGIKRGQVVKIIRPSETAGRYITYRLVQ
;
A
#
# COMPACT_ATOMS: atom_id res chain seq x y z
N THR A 1 -15.00 -4.33 17.03
CA THR A 1 -14.35 -4.01 15.74
C THR A 1 -12.88 -3.82 16.02
N LEU A 2 -12.04 -4.80 15.68
CA LEU A 2 -10.60 -4.75 15.95
C LEU A 2 -9.99 -3.66 15.07
N VAL A 3 -9.41 -2.62 15.67
CA VAL A 3 -8.61 -1.64 14.94
C VAL A 3 -7.32 -2.36 14.54
N PRO A 4 -6.99 -2.48 13.25
CA PRO A 4 -5.76 -3.16 12.84
C PRO A 4 -4.57 -2.37 13.39
N SER A 5 -3.60 -3.07 13.97
CA SER A 5 -2.37 -2.45 14.46
C SER A 5 -1.55 -1.93 13.26
N SER A 6 -0.68 -0.95 13.46
CA SER A 6 0.18 -0.45 12.38
C SER A 6 1.08 -1.54 11.76
N GLY A 7 1.32 -2.64 12.49
CA GLY A 7 2.06 -3.81 12.00
C GLY A 7 1.26 -4.69 11.03
N SER A 8 -0.05 -4.86 11.24
CA SER A 8 -0.87 -5.68 10.33
C SER A 8 -1.05 -5.02 8.96
N PHE A 9 -1.12 -3.69 8.89
CA PHE A 9 -1.15 -2.96 7.61
C PHE A 9 0.12 -3.14 6.77
N SER A 10 1.30 -3.14 7.41
CA SER A 10 2.56 -3.36 6.68
C SER A 10 2.70 -4.79 6.17
N LEU A 11 2.24 -5.79 6.93
CA LEU A 11 2.27 -7.19 6.50
C LEU A 11 1.27 -7.45 5.38
N GLN A 12 0.06 -6.86 5.46
CA GLN A 12 -0.91 -6.90 4.37
C GLN A 12 -0.32 -6.28 3.08
N LEU A 13 0.41 -5.17 3.18
CA LEU A 13 1.06 -4.55 2.02
C LEU A 13 2.11 -5.45 1.37
N CYS A 14 2.87 -6.20 2.19
CA CYS A 14 3.85 -7.16 1.70
C CYS A 14 3.15 -8.31 0.96
N HIS A 15 2.08 -8.86 1.56
CA HIS A 15 1.29 -9.93 0.95
C HIS A 15 0.66 -9.51 -0.39
N ASP A 16 0.00 -8.35 -0.45
CA ASP A 16 -0.62 -7.82 -1.67
C ASP A 16 0.38 -7.57 -2.81
N ARG A 17 1.67 -7.48 -2.48
CA ARG A 17 2.78 -7.33 -3.42
C ARG A 17 3.47 -8.63 -3.83
N GLY A 18 3.01 -9.78 -3.35
CA GLY A 18 3.63 -11.07 -3.65
C GLY A 18 4.85 -11.40 -2.78
N TYR A 19 5.05 -10.68 -1.67
CA TYR A 19 6.06 -11.06 -0.67
C TYR A 19 5.50 -12.13 0.26
N LEU A 20 6.39 -13.02 0.71
CA LEU A 20 6.04 -14.19 1.50
C LEU A 20 5.65 -13.78 2.92
N VAL A 21 4.34 -13.75 3.16
CA VAL A 21 3.72 -13.47 4.46
C VAL A 21 2.71 -14.58 4.73
N THR A 22 2.78 -15.17 5.91
CA THR A 22 1.89 -16.25 6.33
C THR A 22 0.53 -15.72 6.80
N GLN A 23 -0.50 -16.56 6.70
CA GLN A 23 -1.84 -16.19 7.17
C GLN A 23 -1.88 -15.94 8.69
N ASP A 24 -1.08 -16.69 9.47
CA ASP A 24 -0.91 -16.47 10.92
C ASP A 24 -0.30 -15.10 11.25
N GLU A 25 0.57 -14.56 10.38
CA GLU A 25 1.12 -13.21 10.52
C GLU A 25 0.09 -12.11 10.15
N LEU A 26 -0.82 -12.40 9.23
CA LEU A 26 -1.92 -11.49 8.86
C LEU A 26 -3.03 -11.44 9.91
N ASP A 27 -3.35 -12.60 10.49
CA ASP A 27 -4.42 -12.77 11.48
C ASP A 27 -3.97 -12.49 12.93
N GLN A 28 -2.69 -12.14 13.13
CA GLN A 28 -2.11 -11.87 14.44
C GLN A 28 -2.92 -10.79 15.19
N THR A 29 -3.35 -11.12 16.40
CA THR A 29 -4.10 -10.18 17.25
C THR A 29 -3.18 -9.15 17.89
N LEU A 30 -3.78 -8.02 18.31
CA LEU A 30 -3.05 -6.97 19.03
C LEU A 30 -2.38 -7.49 20.33
N GLU A 31 -2.99 -8.45 20.99
CA GLU A 31 -2.47 -9.03 22.25
C GLU A 31 -1.30 -9.97 21.97
N GLU A 32 -1.37 -10.80 20.93
CA GLU A 32 -0.24 -11.63 20.48
C GLU A 32 0.93 -10.78 20.00
N PHE A 33 0.65 -9.68 19.29
CA PHE A 33 1.67 -8.73 18.88
C PHE A 33 2.36 -8.05 20.06
N LYS A 34 1.61 -7.65 21.09
CA LYS A 34 2.19 -7.13 22.34
C LYS A 34 2.97 -8.21 23.09
N ALA A 35 2.55 -9.46 23.06
CA ALA A 35 3.29 -10.55 23.69
C ALA A 35 4.63 -10.82 22.98
N GLN A 36 4.64 -10.75 21.65
CA GLN A 36 5.83 -11.02 20.85
C GLN A 36 6.84 -9.87 20.82
N PHE A 37 6.37 -8.62 20.78
CA PHE A 37 7.21 -7.43 20.61
C PHE A 37 7.23 -6.50 21.84
N GLY A 38 6.40 -6.76 22.85
CA GLY A 38 6.20 -5.89 24.02
C GLY A 38 7.05 -6.24 25.23
N ASP A 39 8.09 -7.05 25.09
CA ASP A 39 8.95 -7.44 26.21
C ASP A 39 9.94 -6.32 26.61
N LYS A 40 9.40 -5.31 27.31
CA LYS A 40 10.09 -4.57 28.36
C LYS A 40 9.08 -4.02 29.38
N PRO A 41 9.15 -4.44 30.66
CA PRO A 41 8.13 -4.17 31.67
C PRO A 41 8.01 -2.70 32.10
N SER A 42 8.82 -1.78 31.56
CA SER A 42 8.83 -0.37 32.00
C SER A 42 7.88 0.56 31.25
N GLU A 43 7.38 0.22 30.04
CA GLU A 43 6.61 1.21 29.24
C GLU A 43 5.43 0.67 28.40
N GLY A 44 5.14 -0.63 28.38
CA GLY A 44 3.93 -1.17 27.73
C GLY A 44 3.80 -0.84 26.22
N ARG A 45 4.89 -0.44 25.57
CA ARG A 45 4.95 -0.10 24.14
C ARG A 45 6.14 -0.83 23.50
N PRO A 46 5.94 -1.59 22.40
CA PRO A 46 7.03 -2.21 21.66
C PRO A 46 7.95 -1.13 21.07
N ARG A 47 9.27 -1.34 21.12
CA ARG A 47 10.23 -0.44 20.47
C ARG A 47 10.08 -0.61 18.97
N ARG A 48 9.92 0.49 18.22
CA ARG A 48 9.72 0.44 16.76
C ARG A 48 10.86 -0.23 15.99
N THR A 49 12.09 -0.20 16.53
CA THR A 49 13.23 -0.93 15.96
C THR A 49 13.02 -2.44 15.93
N ASP A 50 12.28 -2.98 16.89
CA ASP A 50 12.00 -4.41 17.02
C ASP A 50 10.89 -4.85 16.05
N LEU A 51 10.24 -3.89 15.38
CA LEU A 51 9.24 -4.12 14.32
C LEU A 51 9.85 -4.13 12.92
N THR A 52 11.18 -4.05 12.80
CA THR A 52 11.85 -4.08 11.50
C THR A 52 11.79 -5.49 10.93
N VAL A 53 11.19 -5.67 9.76
CA VAL A 53 11.00 -6.99 9.12
C VAL A 53 11.62 -6.97 7.73
N LEU A 54 12.34 -8.04 7.39
CA LEU A 54 12.83 -8.31 6.04
C LEU A 54 11.92 -9.38 5.42
N VAL A 55 11.25 -9.05 4.33
CA VAL A 55 10.35 -9.98 3.62
C VAL A 55 10.92 -10.30 2.25
N ALA A 56 10.97 -11.57 1.87
CA ALA A 56 11.44 -12.02 0.56
C ALA A 56 10.27 -12.21 -0.41
N HIS A 57 10.47 -11.91 -1.70
CA HIS A 57 9.46 -12.13 -2.73
C HIS A 57 9.27 -13.63 -3.01
N ASN A 58 8.03 -14.05 -3.30
CA ASN A 58 7.71 -15.45 -3.52
C ASN A 58 8.31 -16.02 -4.82
N ASP A 59 8.36 -15.19 -5.88
CA ASP A 59 8.85 -15.63 -7.20
C ASP A 59 10.33 -15.30 -7.45
N ASP A 60 10.94 -14.42 -6.66
CA ASP A 60 12.34 -13.99 -6.83
C ASP A 60 13.02 -13.83 -5.46
N PRO A 61 13.85 -14.80 -5.03
CA PRO A 61 14.50 -14.75 -3.72
C PRO A 61 15.58 -13.66 -3.60
N THR A 62 15.96 -13.01 -4.72
CA THR A 62 16.87 -11.87 -4.72
C THR A 62 16.16 -10.54 -4.49
N ASP A 63 14.83 -10.49 -4.66
CA ASP A 63 13.99 -9.33 -4.35
C ASP A 63 13.52 -9.41 -2.89
N GLN A 64 14.18 -8.64 -2.03
CA GLN A 64 13.87 -8.55 -0.60
C GLN A 64 13.45 -7.12 -0.25
N MET A 65 12.32 -7.00 0.46
CA MET A 65 11.82 -5.72 0.95
C MET A 65 12.16 -5.54 2.42
N PHE A 66 12.88 -4.47 2.74
CA PHE A 66 13.22 -4.10 4.10
C PHE A 66 12.21 -3.08 4.65
N VAL A 67 11.38 -3.51 5.59
CA VAL A 67 10.37 -2.67 6.26
C VAL A 67 10.95 -2.19 7.58
N PHE A 68 11.28 -0.89 7.65
CA PHE A 68 11.88 -0.26 8.82
C PHE A 68 10.95 0.80 9.42
N PHE A 69 10.82 0.79 10.76
CA PHE A 69 10.03 1.76 11.50
C PHE A 69 10.94 2.69 12.31
N PRO A 70 11.27 3.89 11.80
CA PRO A 70 12.08 4.84 12.55
C PRO A 70 11.39 5.28 13.84
N GLY A 71 12.19 5.49 14.89
CA GLY A 71 11.73 5.84 16.23
C GLY A 71 11.07 7.22 16.36
N GLU A 72 11.12 8.08 15.35
CA GLU A 72 10.56 9.43 15.44
C GLU A 72 9.06 9.47 15.18
N GLN A 73 8.34 10.01 16.15
CA GLN A 73 6.90 10.19 16.11
C GLN A 73 6.54 11.34 15.16
N ARG A 74 5.98 10.97 14.00
CA ARG A 74 4.87 11.70 13.40
C ARG A 74 3.83 10.68 12.95
N ALA A 75 3.09 10.13 13.91
CA ALA A 75 1.89 9.38 13.61
C ALA A 75 0.75 10.39 13.45
N GLU A 76 0.70 11.07 12.31
CA GLU A 76 -0.60 11.54 11.83
C GLU A 76 -1.33 10.28 11.37
N SER A 77 -2.18 9.76 12.26
CA SER A 77 -3.11 8.68 11.94
C SER A 77 -4.06 9.20 10.85
N LEU A 78 -3.67 9.08 9.59
CA LEU A 78 -4.61 9.18 8.47
C LEU A 78 -5.64 8.08 8.72
N SER A 79 -6.86 8.48 9.08
CA SER A 79 -8.01 7.59 9.25
C SER A 79 -8.25 6.82 7.94
N VAL A 80 -7.66 5.63 7.83
CA VAL A 80 -7.64 4.79 6.63
C VAL A 80 -8.97 4.10 6.34
N THR A 81 -10.00 4.29 7.17
CA THR A 81 -11.22 3.50 7.09
C THR A 81 -12.31 4.03 6.16
N GLN A 82 -12.09 5.10 5.35
CA GLN A 82 -13.16 5.57 4.46
C GLN A 82 -12.76 6.35 3.20
N LEU A 83 -11.50 6.78 3.05
CA LEU A 83 -11.13 7.81 2.06
C LEU A 83 -10.05 7.44 1.06
N VAL A 84 -9.48 6.22 1.13
CA VAL A 84 -8.48 5.78 0.15
C VAL A 84 -9.18 5.01 -0.96
N PRO A 85 -9.29 5.57 -2.18
CA PRO A 85 -9.86 4.84 -3.30
C PRO A 85 -9.01 3.63 -3.69
N GLU A 86 -9.64 2.71 -4.40
CA GLU A 86 -8.94 1.57 -4.99
C GLU A 86 -8.06 2.07 -6.14
N HIS A 87 -6.80 1.62 -6.16
CA HIS A 87 -5.84 1.97 -7.20
C HIS A 87 -5.35 0.69 -7.88
N VAL A 88 -5.48 0.64 -9.21
CA VAL A 88 -5.06 -0.51 -10.01
C VAL A 88 -4.04 -0.04 -11.03
N VAL A 89 -2.86 -0.65 -11.03
CA VAL A 89 -1.81 -0.39 -12.03
C VAL A 89 -2.24 -1.03 -13.34
N MET A 90 -2.29 -0.26 -14.42
CA MET A 90 -2.69 -0.78 -15.74
C MET A 90 -1.50 -1.31 -16.52
N THR A 91 -1.72 -2.36 -17.30
CA THR A 91 -0.72 -2.85 -18.26
C THR A 91 -0.63 -1.96 -19.49
N LYS A 92 0.44 -2.10 -20.28
CA LYS A 92 0.62 -1.31 -21.51
C LYS A 92 -0.49 -1.60 -22.53
N GLU A 93 -0.94 -2.84 -22.58
CA GLU A 93 -2.00 -3.32 -23.46
C GLU A 93 -3.33 -2.68 -23.07
N GLU A 94 -3.67 -2.68 -21.77
CA GLU A 94 -4.89 -2.04 -21.26
C GLU A 94 -4.88 -0.53 -21.46
N VAL A 95 -3.73 0.12 -21.27
CA VAL A 95 -3.57 1.56 -21.54
C VAL A 95 -3.76 1.85 -23.03
N THR A 96 -3.21 1.02 -23.90
CA THR A 96 -3.39 1.17 -25.36
C THR A 96 -4.86 1.04 -25.75
N GLU A 97 -5.56 0.05 -25.19
CA GLU A 97 -6.99 -0.13 -25.42
C GLU A 97 -7.82 1.04 -24.88
N LEU A 98 -7.48 1.55 -23.69
CA LEU A 98 -8.13 2.71 -23.08
C LEU A 98 -8.00 3.95 -23.99
N LEU A 99 -6.78 4.25 -24.43
CA LEU A 99 -6.50 5.39 -25.29
C LEU A 99 -7.22 5.27 -26.64
N ALA A 100 -7.27 4.07 -27.22
CA ALA A 100 -8.00 3.80 -28.45
C ALA A 100 -9.52 3.99 -28.27
N ARG A 101 -10.08 3.46 -27.19
CA ARG A 101 -11.53 3.52 -26.88
C ARG A 101 -12.00 4.96 -26.68
N TYR A 102 -11.22 5.77 -25.95
CA TYR A 102 -11.55 7.16 -25.67
C TYR A 102 -10.98 8.15 -26.70
N LYS A 103 -10.22 7.65 -27.70
CA LYS A 103 -9.52 8.47 -28.72
C LYS A 103 -8.63 9.55 -28.08
N LEU A 104 -7.94 9.18 -27.00
CA LEU A 104 -7.07 10.06 -26.23
C LEU A 104 -5.59 9.77 -26.53
N ARG A 105 -4.74 10.77 -26.27
CA ARG A 105 -3.29 10.60 -26.21
C ARG A 105 -2.84 10.53 -24.76
N GLU A 106 -1.75 9.81 -24.46
CA GLU A 106 -1.21 9.68 -23.10
C GLU A 106 -0.99 11.03 -22.41
N ASN A 107 -0.53 12.03 -23.17
CA ASN A 107 -0.27 13.37 -22.64
C ASN A 107 -1.53 14.15 -22.21
N GLN A 108 -2.72 13.67 -22.58
CA GLN A 108 -4.01 14.25 -22.18
C GLN A 108 -4.53 13.64 -20.86
N LEU A 109 -3.91 12.56 -20.38
CA LEU A 109 -4.27 12.00 -19.09
C LEU A 109 -3.81 12.94 -17.96
N PRO A 110 -4.65 13.17 -16.93
CA PRO A 110 -4.23 13.86 -15.72
C PRO A 110 -2.97 13.21 -15.14
N ARG A 111 -2.05 14.02 -14.63
CA ARG A 111 -0.76 13.53 -14.13
C ARG A 111 -0.74 13.41 -12.62
N ILE A 112 0.04 12.46 -12.11
CA ILE A 112 0.36 12.30 -10.70
C ILE A 112 1.88 12.26 -10.55
N GLN A 113 2.41 12.85 -9.48
CA GLN A 113 3.85 12.86 -9.23
C GLN A 113 4.31 11.46 -8.79
N ALA A 114 5.48 11.01 -9.23
CA ALA A 114 6.11 9.79 -8.71
C ALA A 114 6.36 9.85 -7.19
N GLY A 115 6.50 11.08 -6.65
CA GLY A 115 6.60 11.33 -5.21
C GLY A 115 5.26 11.36 -4.47
N ASP A 116 4.12 11.14 -5.15
CA ASP A 116 2.83 11.05 -4.49
C ASP A 116 2.81 9.83 -3.54
N PRO A 117 2.23 9.94 -2.33
CA PRO A 117 2.12 8.82 -1.41
C PRO A 117 1.50 7.57 -2.04
N VAL A 118 0.51 7.73 -2.92
CA VAL A 118 -0.11 6.61 -3.64
C VAL A 118 0.88 5.98 -4.62
N ALA A 119 1.59 6.79 -5.40
CA ALA A 119 2.57 6.29 -6.37
C ALA A 119 3.70 5.51 -5.66
N ARG A 120 4.20 6.02 -4.53
CA ARG A 120 5.17 5.30 -3.69
C ARG A 120 4.57 4.04 -3.08
N TYR A 121 3.36 4.15 -2.53
CA TYR A 121 2.67 3.03 -1.89
C TYR A 121 2.39 1.90 -2.86
N PHE A 122 2.17 2.15 -4.15
CA PHE A 122 1.99 1.10 -5.18
C PHE A 122 3.25 0.83 -6.02
N GLY A 123 4.37 1.51 -5.75
CA GLY A 123 5.64 1.28 -6.47
C GLY A 123 5.57 1.63 -7.95
N ILE A 124 4.66 2.54 -8.32
CA ILE A 124 4.36 2.86 -9.72
C ILE A 124 5.47 3.73 -10.28
N LYS A 125 6.03 3.32 -11.41
CA LYS A 125 7.14 4.02 -12.07
C LYS A 125 6.62 5.09 -13.03
N ARG A 126 7.48 6.07 -13.32
CA ARG A 126 7.22 7.10 -14.33
C ARG A 126 6.82 6.46 -15.66
N GLY A 127 5.78 7.01 -16.29
CA GLY A 127 5.23 6.51 -17.55
C GLY A 127 4.16 5.42 -17.40
N GLN A 128 3.91 4.90 -16.19
CA GLN A 128 2.79 3.99 -15.95
C GLN A 128 1.50 4.77 -15.67
N VAL A 129 0.36 4.12 -15.95
CA VAL A 129 -0.98 4.67 -15.71
C VAL A 129 -1.64 3.91 -14.57
N VAL A 130 -2.24 4.65 -13.65
CA VAL A 130 -3.05 4.09 -12.56
C VAL A 130 -4.51 4.40 -12.78
N LYS A 131 -5.35 3.38 -12.63
CA LYS A 131 -6.80 3.49 -12.57
C LYS A 131 -7.21 3.69 -11.12
N ILE A 132 -7.95 4.77 -10.85
CA ILE A 132 -8.43 5.13 -9.52
C ILE A 132 -9.94 4.98 -9.51
N ILE A 133 -10.46 4.12 -8.63
CA ILE A 133 -11.88 3.83 -8.49
C ILE A 133 -12.36 4.40 -7.16
N ARG A 134 -13.25 5.38 -7.23
CA ARG A 134 -13.86 6.03 -6.08
C ARG A 134 -15.34 5.64 -5.99
N PRO A 135 -15.87 5.32 -4.81
CA PRO A 135 -17.33 5.29 -4.63
C PRO A 135 -17.88 6.69 -4.90
N SER A 136 -19.00 6.77 -5.63
CA SER A 136 -19.68 8.03 -5.93
C SER A 136 -21.16 7.88 -5.62
N GLU A 137 -21.71 8.80 -4.82
CA GLU A 137 -23.13 8.77 -4.45
C GLU A 137 -24.06 8.98 -5.64
N THR A 138 -23.62 9.71 -6.67
CA THR A 138 -24.45 10.05 -7.84
C THR A 138 -24.32 9.04 -8.98
N ALA A 139 -23.15 8.41 -9.14
CA ALA A 139 -22.84 7.55 -10.29
C ALA A 139 -22.51 6.09 -9.89
N GLY A 140 -22.60 5.76 -8.61
CA GLY A 140 -22.14 4.48 -8.05
C GLY A 140 -20.60 4.42 -7.96
N ARG A 141 -19.91 4.55 -9.09
CA ARG A 141 -18.44 4.55 -9.16
C ARG A 141 -17.92 5.65 -10.07
N TYR A 142 -16.94 6.40 -9.57
CA TYR A 142 -16.16 7.36 -10.35
C TYR A 142 -14.80 6.75 -10.68
N ILE A 143 -14.50 6.58 -11.96
CA ILE A 143 -13.25 6.02 -12.45
C ILE A 143 -12.44 7.13 -13.11
N THR A 144 -11.18 7.27 -12.71
CA THR A 144 -10.23 8.20 -13.34
C THR A 144 -8.90 7.50 -13.60
N TYR A 145 -8.18 7.97 -14.62
CA TYR A 145 -6.91 7.40 -15.06
C TYR A 145 -5.83 8.47 -14.97
N ARG A 146 -4.72 8.16 -14.30
CA ARG A 146 -3.62 9.12 -14.10
C ARG A 146 -2.29 8.58 -14.57
N LEU A 147 -1.53 9.40 -15.29
CA LEU A 147 -0.17 9.10 -15.74
C LEU A 147 0.86 9.54 -14.70
N VAL A 148 1.77 8.66 -14.31
CA VAL A 148 2.84 8.98 -13.35
C VAL A 148 3.97 9.74 -14.05
N GLN A 149 4.36 10.89 -13.52
CA GLN A 149 5.46 11.74 -13.98
C GLN A 149 6.53 11.95 -12.91
#